data_AF-A0A7W5CEK6-F1
#
_entry.id   AF-A0A7W5CEK6-F1
#
_cell.length_a   1.000
_cell.length_b   1.000
_cell.length_c   1.000
_cell.angle_alpha   90.00
_cell.angle_beta   90.00
_cell.angle_gamma   90.00
#
_symmetry.space_group_name_H-M   'P 1'
#
loop_
_entity.id
_entity.type
_entity.pdbx_description
1 polymer ?
#
loop_
_entity_poly.entity_id
_entity_poly.type
_entity_poly.pdbx_seq_one_letter_code
_entity_poly.pdbx_strand_id
1 'polypeptide(L)'
;MRRIGRHVVVWMTYKGAIRIAIGLLVIALTGILLTQTMPSAKTWSYWTLPLSGKTIAIDAGHGGVDGGAVSKQGVIEKDLNLAIALYLRDYLQQAGAMVVMTREGDYDLATGDARAYSKRKTEDLKKRVALIKGSNPAAVISIHMNSIPSTKWSGAQTFFHPANHPDNRVLATFIQDEIKRNLENTTRVAATVKDVYVLKAIENIPTALVEVGFLSNPGESQRLADTEYQRQVAASIYEGVLRYMSGEKLSGSVLQDEVTMK
;
A
#
# COMPACT_ATOMS: atom_id res chain seq x y z
N MET A 1 -75.63 13.45 45.48
CA MET A 1 -74.87 12.18 45.28
C MET A 1 -73.41 12.40 45.69
N ARG A 2 -72.95 11.79 46.79
CA ARG A 2 -71.54 11.87 47.26
C ARG A 2 -70.73 10.78 46.55
N ARG A 3 -69.70 11.14 45.78
CA ARG A 3 -68.73 10.19 45.22
C ARG A 3 -67.89 9.61 46.35
N ILE A 4 -68.07 8.34 46.65
CA ILE A 4 -67.19 7.58 47.56
C ILE A 4 -65.91 7.29 46.78
N GLY A 5 -64.82 7.96 47.12
CA GLY A 5 -63.50 7.65 46.60
C GLY A 5 -63.12 6.23 47.02
N ARG A 6 -62.78 5.36 46.07
CA ARG A 6 -62.24 4.03 46.37
C ARG A 6 -60.83 4.19 46.92
N HIS A 7 -60.68 4.13 48.24
CA HIS A 7 -59.37 4.06 48.88
C HIS A 7 -58.94 2.60 48.97
N VAL A 8 -57.83 2.26 48.32
CA VAL A 8 -57.18 0.95 48.47
C VAL A 8 -56.19 1.06 49.62
N VAL A 9 -56.47 0.36 50.72
CA VAL A 9 -55.58 0.30 51.88
C VAL A 9 -54.75 -0.98 51.76
N VAL A 10 -53.44 -0.85 51.60
CA VAL A 10 -52.51 -1.97 51.53
C VAL A 10 -51.81 -2.12 52.87
N TRP A 11 -52.12 -3.19 53.60
CA TRP A 11 -51.40 -3.57 54.81
C TRP A 11 -50.15 -4.35 54.45
N MET A 12 -48.98 -3.85 54.85
CA MET A 12 -47.70 -4.46 54.54
C MET A 12 -46.78 -4.45 55.76
N THR A 13 -46.15 -5.59 56.03
CA THR A 13 -45.14 -5.71 57.08
C THR A 13 -43.83 -5.07 56.61
N TYR A 14 -43.00 -4.59 57.56
CA TYR A 14 -41.69 -4.01 57.24
C TYR A 14 -40.80 -4.95 56.41
N LYS A 15 -40.82 -6.26 56.72
CA LYS A 15 -40.12 -7.29 55.93
C LYS A 15 -40.70 -7.44 54.52
N GLY A 16 -42.01 -7.27 54.35
CA GLY A 16 -42.67 -7.26 53.05
C GLY A 16 -42.25 -6.07 52.20
N ALA A 17 -42.17 -4.87 52.80
CA ALA A 17 -41.70 -3.67 52.12
C ALA A 17 -40.26 -3.81 51.59
N ILE A 18 -39.37 -4.39 52.41
CA ILE A 18 -37.97 -4.65 52.01
C ILE A 18 -37.90 -5.60 50.82
N ARG A 19 -38.69 -6.69 50.80
CA ARG A 19 -38.70 -7.64 49.68
C ARG A 19 -39.15 -6.99 48.37
N ILE A 20 -40.16 -6.12 48.42
CA ILE A 20 -40.61 -5.37 47.23
C ILE A 20 -39.51 -4.41 46.78
N ALA A 21 -38.86 -3.70 47.70
CA ALA A 21 -37.76 -2.79 47.37
C ALA A 21 -36.59 -3.52 46.70
N ILE A 22 -36.20 -4.69 47.20
CA ILE A 22 -35.17 -5.55 46.58
C ILE A 22 -35.62 -6.01 45.19
N GLY A 23 -36.88 -6.45 45.04
CA GLY A 23 -37.43 -6.85 43.75
C GLY A 23 -37.38 -5.72 42.71
N LEU A 24 -37.78 -4.50 43.10
CA LEU A 24 -37.71 -3.31 42.26
C LEU A 24 -36.26 -2.95 41.91
N LEU A 25 -35.33 -3.06 42.86
CA LEU A 25 -33.91 -2.83 42.62
C LEU A 25 -33.35 -3.82 41.59
N VAL A 26 -33.69 -5.11 41.71
CA VAL A 26 -33.25 -6.15 40.76
C VAL A 26 -33.83 -5.88 39.37
N ILE A 27 -35.12 -5.52 39.26
CA ILE A 27 -35.74 -5.17 37.98
C ILE A 27 -35.06 -3.95 37.36
N ALA A 28 -34.79 -2.91 38.16
CA ALA A 28 -34.11 -1.71 37.70
C ALA A 28 -32.68 -2.02 37.22
N LEU A 29 -31.90 -2.80 37.99
CA LEU A 29 -30.57 -3.24 37.61
C LEU A 29 -30.59 -4.07 36.32
N THR A 30 -31.57 -4.98 36.19
CA THR A 30 -31.75 -5.79 34.97
C THR A 30 -32.10 -4.89 33.77
N GLY A 31 -32.99 -3.91 33.94
CA GLY A 31 -33.32 -2.93 32.91
C GLY A 31 -32.12 -2.09 32.48
N ILE A 32 -31.29 -1.65 33.43
CA ILE A 32 -30.02 -0.95 33.14
C ILE A 32 -29.09 -1.88 32.34
N LEU A 33 -28.96 -3.14 32.75
CA LEU A 33 -28.09 -4.11 32.09
C LEU A 33 -28.55 -4.46 30.66
N LEU A 34 -29.85 -4.41 30.40
CA LEU A 34 -30.44 -4.66 29.07
C LEU A 34 -30.45 -3.41 28.16
N THR A 35 -30.42 -2.20 28.74
CA THR A 35 -30.45 -0.94 27.97
C THR A 35 -29.08 -0.33 27.76
N GLN A 36 -28.11 -0.67 28.61
CA GLN A 36 -26.72 -0.47 28.27
C GLN A 36 -26.39 -1.47 27.18
N THR A 37 -26.20 -0.96 25.97
CA THR A 37 -25.42 -1.69 24.98
C THR A 37 -24.11 -2.01 25.69
N MET A 38 -23.82 -3.29 25.96
CA MET A 38 -22.43 -3.65 26.21
C MET A 38 -21.69 -3.01 25.05
N PRO A 39 -20.68 -2.15 25.29
CA PRO A 39 -19.80 -1.80 24.21
C PRO A 39 -19.42 -3.17 23.66
N SER A 40 -19.78 -3.44 22.41
CA SER A 40 -19.13 -4.50 21.69
C SER A 40 -17.68 -4.05 21.74
N ALA A 41 -16.96 -4.47 22.78
CA ALA A 41 -15.53 -4.59 22.74
C ALA A 41 -15.37 -5.31 21.42
N LYS A 42 -14.87 -4.61 20.40
CA LYS A 42 -14.69 -5.15 19.06
C LYS A 42 -13.87 -6.42 19.24
N THR A 43 -14.54 -7.54 19.51
CA THR A 43 -13.92 -8.76 20.04
C THR A 43 -13.46 -9.63 18.88
N TRP A 44 -13.17 -8.96 17.78
CA TRP A 44 -12.56 -9.49 16.58
C TRP A 44 -11.39 -8.57 16.21
N SER A 45 -10.50 -8.27 17.17
CA SER A 45 -9.08 -8.12 16.83
C SER A 45 -8.54 -9.53 16.60
N TYR A 46 -8.93 -10.16 15.49
CA TYR A 46 -8.18 -11.30 15.01
C TYR A 46 -6.78 -10.76 14.77
N TRP A 47 -5.76 -11.50 15.18
CA TRP A 47 -4.39 -11.30 14.74
C TRP A 47 -4.30 -11.61 13.24
N THR A 48 -5.05 -10.87 12.41
CA THR A 48 -4.93 -10.93 10.96
C THR A 48 -3.71 -10.10 10.60
N LEU A 49 -2.85 -10.68 9.77
CA LEU A 49 -1.74 -9.95 9.20
C LEU A 49 -2.27 -8.68 8.48
N PRO A 50 -1.50 -7.58 8.49
CA PRO A 50 -2.00 -6.26 8.09
C PRO A 50 -2.49 -6.18 6.64
N LEU A 51 -2.04 -7.08 5.76
CA LEU A 51 -2.44 -7.15 4.36
C LEU A 51 -3.32 -8.38 4.05
N SER A 52 -3.84 -9.07 5.06
CA SER A 52 -4.71 -10.23 4.89
C SER A 52 -5.89 -9.92 3.97
N GLY A 53 -6.05 -10.72 2.91
CA GLY A 53 -7.12 -10.57 1.92
C GLY A 53 -6.90 -9.44 0.91
N LYS A 54 -5.73 -8.79 0.90
CA LYS A 54 -5.33 -7.83 -0.14
C LYS A 54 -4.54 -8.53 -1.23
N THR A 55 -4.81 -8.18 -2.47
CA THR A 55 -3.95 -8.52 -3.62
C THR A 55 -3.09 -7.31 -3.95
N ILE A 56 -1.77 -7.47 -4.03
CA ILE A 56 -0.84 -6.42 -4.43
C ILE A 56 -0.12 -6.88 -5.69
N ALA A 57 -0.15 -6.06 -6.74
CA ALA A 57 0.61 -6.37 -7.95
C ALA A 57 1.97 -5.67 -7.93
N ILE A 58 3.02 -6.40 -8.31
CA ILE A 58 4.37 -5.88 -8.44
C ILE A 58 4.80 -6.02 -9.90
N ASP A 59 5.17 -4.90 -10.51
CA ASP A 59 5.79 -4.90 -11.82
C ASP A 59 7.32 -4.77 -11.69
N ALA A 60 8.04 -5.87 -11.93
CA ALA A 60 9.48 -5.83 -12.03
C ALA A 60 9.87 -5.32 -13.43
N GLY A 61 10.20 -4.03 -13.54
CA GLY A 61 10.45 -3.36 -14.81
C GLY A 61 11.48 -4.10 -15.68
N HIS A 62 11.33 -3.99 -17.01
CA HIS A 62 12.17 -4.68 -18.00
C HIS A 62 12.12 -6.22 -17.85
N GLY A 63 13.04 -6.97 -18.47
CA GLY A 63 13.10 -8.44 -18.39
C GLY A 63 13.27 -9.11 -19.75
N GLY A 64 13.86 -10.30 -19.76
CA GLY A 64 14.14 -11.04 -20.98
C GLY A 64 15.12 -10.26 -21.86
N VAL A 65 14.70 -9.97 -23.11
CA VAL A 65 15.55 -9.24 -24.06
C VAL A 65 15.66 -7.74 -23.75
N ASP A 66 14.73 -7.18 -22.98
CA ASP A 66 14.80 -5.78 -22.53
C ASP A 66 15.64 -5.72 -21.26
N GLY A 67 16.90 -5.30 -21.39
CA GLY A 67 17.83 -5.14 -20.27
C GLY A 67 17.59 -3.89 -19.43
N GLY A 68 16.87 -2.90 -19.96
CA GLY A 68 16.86 -1.55 -19.41
C GLY A 68 18.25 -0.88 -19.50
N ALA A 69 18.54 0.00 -18.56
CA ALA A 69 19.84 0.65 -18.46
C ALA A 69 20.95 -0.31 -18.00
N VAL A 70 22.20 0.01 -18.37
CA VAL A 70 23.40 -0.70 -17.93
C VAL A 70 24.36 0.31 -17.32
N SER A 71 24.85 0.04 -16.11
CA SER A 71 25.84 0.88 -15.44
C SER A 71 27.20 0.79 -16.13
N LYS A 72 28.11 1.72 -15.82
CA LYS A 72 29.51 1.64 -16.31
C LYS A 72 30.24 0.39 -15.81
N GLN A 73 29.76 -0.20 -14.72
CA GLN A 73 30.31 -1.39 -14.07
C GLN A 73 29.67 -2.69 -14.59
N GLY A 74 28.74 -2.60 -15.55
CA GLY A 74 28.07 -3.76 -16.15
C GLY A 74 26.86 -4.27 -15.37
N VAL A 75 26.38 -3.52 -14.39
CA VAL A 75 25.16 -3.86 -13.64
C VAL A 75 23.94 -3.52 -14.51
N ILE A 76 23.01 -4.46 -14.67
CA ILE A 76 21.87 -4.36 -15.58
C ILE A 76 20.59 -4.06 -14.78
N GLU A 77 19.82 -3.08 -15.23
CA GLU A 77 18.59 -2.62 -14.56
C GLU A 77 17.59 -3.75 -14.32
N LYS A 78 17.30 -4.58 -15.32
CA LYS A 78 16.30 -5.67 -15.19
C LYS A 78 16.62 -6.64 -14.04
N ASP A 79 17.90 -6.87 -13.76
CA ASP A 79 18.33 -7.84 -12.75
C ASP A 79 18.14 -7.25 -11.35
N LEU A 80 18.48 -5.97 -11.19
CA LEU A 80 18.25 -5.21 -9.95
C LEU A 80 16.75 -5.05 -9.66
N ASN A 81 15.95 -4.70 -10.68
CA ASN A 81 14.51 -4.57 -10.55
C ASN A 81 13.88 -5.89 -10.08
N LEU A 82 14.32 -7.03 -10.63
CA LEU A 82 13.83 -8.34 -10.22
C LEU A 82 14.21 -8.66 -8.78
N ALA A 83 15.48 -8.46 -8.40
CA ALA A 83 15.96 -8.78 -7.07
C ALA A 83 15.18 -8.02 -5.98
N ILE A 84 15.00 -6.70 -6.16
CA ILE A 84 14.24 -5.87 -5.22
C ILE A 84 12.75 -6.28 -5.22
N ALA A 85 12.17 -6.56 -6.39
CA ALA A 85 10.78 -6.97 -6.49
C ALA A 85 10.49 -8.31 -5.79
N LEU A 86 11.43 -9.26 -5.83
CA LEU A 86 11.32 -10.54 -5.10
C LEU A 86 11.37 -10.33 -3.59
N TYR A 87 12.25 -9.46 -3.08
CA TYR A 87 12.24 -9.11 -1.66
C TYR A 87 10.95 -8.42 -1.24
N LEU A 88 10.44 -7.48 -2.06
CA LEU A 88 9.17 -6.82 -1.80
C LEU A 88 8.00 -7.82 -1.79
N ARG A 89 7.97 -8.77 -2.74
CA ARG A 89 7.00 -9.88 -2.76
C ARG A 89 7.02 -10.61 -1.42
N ASP A 90 8.20 -11.04 -0.98
CA ASP A 90 8.34 -11.85 0.23
C ASP A 90 7.85 -11.08 1.47
N TYR A 91 8.18 -9.79 1.62
CA TYR A 91 7.68 -8.97 2.72
C TYR A 91 6.16 -8.78 2.70
N LEU A 92 5.58 -8.52 1.52
CA LEU A 92 4.13 -8.38 1.38
C LEU A 92 3.40 -9.71 1.66
N GLN A 93 3.94 -10.84 1.19
CA GLN A 93 3.38 -12.17 1.47
C GLN A 93 3.46 -12.52 2.95
N GLN A 94 4.57 -12.23 3.62
CA GLN A 94 4.72 -12.39 5.07
C GLN A 94 3.69 -11.55 5.86
N ALA A 95 3.28 -10.41 5.30
CA ALA A 95 2.21 -9.56 5.83
C ALA A 95 0.79 -9.99 5.40
N GLY A 96 0.65 -11.13 4.72
CA GLY A 96 -0.63 -11.75 4.39
C GLY A 96 -1.25 -11.32 3.06
N ALA A 97 -0.54 -10.53 2.25
CA ALA A 97 -1.02 -10.16 0.91
C ALA A 97 -0.84 -11.32 -0.08
N MET A 98 -1.80 -11.48 -0.99
CA MET A 98 -1.57 -12.21 -2.23
C MET A 98 -0.78 -11.31 -3.18
N VAL A 99 0.39 -11.75 -3.63
CA VAL A 99 1.22 -10.96 -4.54
C VAL A 99 1.15 -11.51 -5.95
N VAL A 100 0.89 -10.63 -6.91
CA VAL A 100 0.93 -10.95 -8.35
C VAL A 100 2.10 -10.22 -8.98
N MET A 101 3.10 -10.95 -9.44
CA MET A 101 4.26 -10.37 -10.13
C MET A 101 4.09 -10.42 -11.64
N THR A 102 4.56 -9.40 -12.35
CA THR A 102 4.64 -9.44 -13.83
C THR A 102 5.67 -10.44 -14.34
N ARG A 103 6.71 -10.70 -13.55
CA ARG A 103 7.70 -11.76 -13.76
C ARG A 103 8.39 -12.13 -12.45
N GLU A 104 8.77 -13.40 -12.31
CA GLU A 104 9.57 -13.90 -11.17
C GLU A 104 10.96 -14.40 -11.61
N GLY A 105 11.29 -14.22 -12.88
CA GLY A 105 12.58 -14.58 -13.48
C GLY A 105 12.99 -13.60 -14.58
N ASP A 106 14.09 -13.91 -15.27
CA ASP A 106 14.55 -13.12 -16.41
C ASP A 106 13.84 -13.54 -17.70
N TYR A 107 12.59 -13.10 -17.84
CA TYR A 107 11.79 -13.25 -19.05
C TYR A 107 10.90 -12.03 -19.27
N ASP A 108 10.46 -11.85 -20.51
CA ASP A 108 9.35 -10.97 -20.85
C ASP A 108 8.07 -11.81 -21.10
N LEU A 109 6.91 -11.16 -21.11
CA LEU A 109 5.62 -11.81 -21.33
C LEU A 109 5.26 -11.91 -22.82
N ALA A 110 6.07 -11.35 -23.72
CA ALA A 110 5.80 -11.39 -25.16
C ALA A 110 5.89 -12.82 -25.71
N THR A 111 5.01 -13.17 -26.66
CA THR A 111 4.94 -14.53 -27.23
C THR A 111 5.43 -14.53 -28.67
N GLY A 112 6.37 -15.42 -28.99
CA GLY A 112 6.71 -15.87 -30.36
C GLY A 112 7.25 -14.80 -31.33
N ASP A 113 8.33 -15.11 -32.05
CA ASP A 113 8.78 -14.52 -33.34
C ASP A 113 8.74 -12.99 -33.56
N ALA A 114 8.54 -12.18 -32.53
CA ALA A 114 8.69 -10.73 -32.56
C ALA A 114 10.19 -10.40 -32.71
N ARG A 115 10.72 -10.61 -33.91
CA ARG A 115 12.13 -10.38 -34.26
C ARG A 115 12.53 -8.93 -34.00
N ALA A 116 11.59 -8.00 -34.13
CA ALA A 116 11.79 -6.59 -33.87
C ALA A 116 11.60 -6.28 -32.37
N TYR A 117 12.70 -5.92 -31.71
CA TYR A 117 12.79 -5.53 -30.30
C TYR A 117 11.65 -4.61 -29.83
N SER A 118 11.35 -3.54 -30.58
CA SER A 118 10.31 -2.56 -30.21
C SER A 118 8.89 -3.16 -30.15
N LYS A 119 8.55 -4.05 -31.08
CA LYS A 119 7.24 -4.72 -31.09
C LYS A 119 7.11 -5.66 -29.89
N ARG A 120 8.17 -6.43 -29.60
CA ARG A 120 8.24 -7.32 -28.45
C ARG A 120 8.08 -6.56 -27.13
N LYS A 121 8.79 -5.44 -26.96
CA LYS A 121 8.66 -4.56 -25.78
C LYS A 121 7.24 -4.01 -25.60
N THR A 122 6.60 -3.59 -26.69
CA THR A 122 5.22 -3.09 -26.64
C THR A 122 4.23 -4.20 -26.27
N GLU A 123 4.42 -5.41 -26.79
CA GLU A 123 3.60 -6.56 -26.45
C GLU A 123 3.78 -6.98 -24.99
N ASP A 124 5.02 -7.03 -24.50
CA ASP A 124 5.35 -7.30 -23.10
C ASP A 124 4.62 -6.31 -22.17
N LEU A 125 4.77 -5.00 -22.40
CA LEU A 125 4.08 -3.96 -21.63
C LEU A 125 2.56 -4.12 -21.63
N LYS A 126 1.94 -4.45 -22.77
CA LYS A 126 0.49 -4.70 -22.85
C LYS A 126 0.07 -5.90 -22.01
N LYS A 127 0.85 -6.99 -22.04
CA LYS A 127 0.56 -8.20 -21.28
C LYS A 127 0.77 -8.01 -19.78
N ARG A 128 1.77 -7.23 -19.36
CA ARG A 128 1.95 -6.83 -17.95
C ARG A 128 0.71 -6.11 -17.43
N VAL A 129 0.24 -5.11 -18.17
CA VAL A 129 -0.98 -4.37 -17.80
C VAL A 129 -2.20 -5.29 -17.76
N ALA A 130 -2.35 -6.18 -18.74
CA ALA A 130 -3.47 -7.13 -18.77
C ALA A 130 -3.44 -8.08 -17.56
N LEU A 131 -2.27 -8.62 -17.20
CA LEU A 131 -2.07 -9.48 -16.04
C LEU A 131 -2.43 -8.73 -14.74
N ILE A 132 -1.90 -7.52 -14.57
CA ILE A 132 -2.16 -6.67 -13.39
C ILE A 132 -3.65 -6.34 -13.28
N LYS A 133 -4.30 -5.88 -14.36
CA LYS A 133 -5.73 -5.55 -14.31
C LYS A 133 -6.59 -6.80 -14.08
N GLY A 134 -6.21 -7.95 -14.64
CA GLY A 134 -6.90 -9.21 -14.46
C GLY A 134 -6.89 -9.74 -13.02
N SER A 135 -5.91 -9.37 -12.21
CA SER A 135 -5.85 -9.77 -10.80
C SER A 135 -6.62 -8.87 -9.82
N ASN A 136 -7.21 -7.77 -10.31
CA ASN A 136 -7.93 -6.77 -9.51
C ASN A 136 -7.21 -6.39 -8.18
N PRO A 137 -5.95 -5.94 -8.24
CA PRO A 137 -5.17 -5.66 -7.05
C PRO A 137 -5.65 -4.40 -6.33
N ALA A 138 -5.42 -4.35 -5.02
CA ALA A 138 -5.66 -3.17 -4.19
C ALA A 138 -4.62 -2.06 -4.43
N ALA A 139 -3.40 -2.41 -4.88
CA ALA A 139 -2.39 -1.47 -5.32
C ALA A 139 -1.39 -2.12 -6.28
N VAL A 140 -0.71 -1.28 -7.08
CA VAL A 140 0.33 -1.68 -8.03
C VAL A 140 1.61 -0.90 -7.77
N ILE A 141 2.72 -1.61 -7.69
CA ILE A 141 4.05 -1.04 -7.49
C ILE A 141 4.94 -1.48 -8.65
N SER A 142 5.38 -0.55 -9.48
CA SER A 142 6.37 -0.80 -10.53
C SER A 142 7.75 -0.36 -10.06
N ILE A 143 8.77 -1.22 -10.20
CA ILE A 143 10.14 -0.97 -9.72
C ILE A 143 11.08 -0.78 -10.92
N HIS A 144 11.81 0.33 -10.90
CA HIS A 144 12.73 0.76 -11.96
C HIS A 144 14.00 1.40 -11.39
N MET A 145 14.97 1.64 -12.29
CA MET A 145 16.18 2.40 -12.01
C MET A 145 16.24 3.64 -12.90
N ASN A 146 16.59 4.78 -12.31
CA ASN A 146 16.82 5.97 -13.11
C ASN A 146 18.16 5.85 -13.83
N SER A 147 18.25 6.38 -15.05
CA SER A 147 19.51 6.45 -15.77
C SER A 147 19.49 7.60 -16.75
N ILE A 148 20.41 8.54 -16.55
CA ILE A 148 20.57 9.73 -17.39
C ILE A 148 22.04 9.94 -17.71
N PRO A 149 22.39 10.70 -18.77
CA PRO A 149 23.79 10.85 -19.20
C PRO A 149 24.75 11.38 -18.13
N SER A 150 24.24 12.17 -17.18
CA SER A 150 25.01 12.67 -16.05
C SER A 150 25.17 11.59 -14.97
N THR A 151 26.41 11.41 -14.52
CA THR A 151 26.77 10.46 -13.45
C THR A 151 26.72 11.08 -12.05
N LYS A 152 26.28 12.33 -11.93
CA LYS A 152 26.28 13.09 -10.66
C LYS A 152 24.97 12.98 -9.89
N TRP A 153 23.87 12.68 -10.57
CA TRP A 153 22.56 12.61 -9.94
C TRP A 153 22.46 11.36 -9.09
N SER A 154 21.76 11.47 -7.98
CA SER A 154 21.51 10.36 -7.08
C SER A 154 20.16 10.47 -6.40
N GLY A 155 19.76 9.38 -5.74
CA GLY A 155 18.62 9.30 -4.86
C GLY A 155 17.35 8.82 -5.55
N ALA A 156 16.57 8.07 -4.79
CA ALA A 156 15.30 7.52 -5.25
C ALA A 156 14.23 8.59 -5.46
N GLN A 157 13.29 8.31 -6.36
CA GLN A 157 12.09 9.10 -6.56
C GLN A 157 10.90 8.22 -6.97
N THR A 158 9.78 8.40 -6.29
CA THR A 158 8.52 7.73 -6.60
C THR A 158 7.65 8.62 -7.48
N PHE A 159 7.11 8.04 -8.54
CA PHE A 159 6.29 8.70 -9.54
C PHE A 159 4.88 8.12 -9.59
N PHE A 160 3.92 8.94 -10.01
CA PHE A 160 2.55 8.50 -10.20
C PHE A 160 1.84 9.26 -11.33
N HIS A 161 0.79 8.65 -11.91
CA HIS A 161 -0.06 9.34 -12.89
C HIS A 161 -1.15 10.16 -12.17
N PRO A 162 -1.31 11.47 -12.47
CA PRO A 162 -2.21 12.33 -11.71
C PRO A 162 -3.70 12.12 -12.00
N ALA A 163 -4.06 11.50 -13.12
CA ALA A 163 -5.46 11.43 -13.58
C ALA A 163 -6.13 10.05 -13.43
N ASN A 164 -5.37 8.99 -13.13
CA ASN A 164 -5.89 7.62 -13.24
C ASN A 164 -6.58 7.09 -11.97
N HIS A 165 -6.16 7.59 -10.80
CA HIS A 165 -6.76 7.27 -9.51
C HIS A 165 -6.36 8.34 -8.47
N PRO A 166 -7.28 8.81 -7.60
CA PRO A 166 -6.97 9.83 -6.59
C PRO A 166 -5.89 9.39 -5.59
N ASP A 167 -5.88 8.11 -5.21
CA ASP A 167 -4.92 7.58 -4.23
C ASP A 167 -3.52 7.31 -4.80
N ASN A 168 -3.31 7.48 -6.12
CA ASN A 168 -1.98 7.37 -6.72
C ASN A 168 -0.96 8.26 -6.00
N ARG A 169 -1.37 9.49 -5.69
CA ARG A 169 -0.55 10.44 -4.92
C ARG A 169 -0.27 9.92 -3.52
N VAL A 170 -1.30 9.42 -2.83
CA VAL A 170 -1.19 8.98 -1.44
C VAL A 170 -0.23 7.80 -1.32
N LEU A 171 -0.39 6.78 -2.17
CA LEU A 171 0.49 5.63 -2.23
C LEU A 171 1.94 6.04 -2.54
N ALA A 172 2.14 6.85 -3.58
CA ALA A 172 3.47 7.30 -3.99
C ALA A 172 4.17 8.13 -2.92
N THR A 173 3.43 9.00 -2.23
CA THR A 173 3.96 9.82 -1.13
C THR A 173 4.38 8.96 0.05
N PHE A 174 3.56 7.99 0.48
CA PHE A 174 3.96 7.11 1.59
C PHE A 174 5.20 6.29 1.24
N ILE A 175 5.28 5.72 0.04
CA ILE A 175 6.49 5.01 -0.42
C ILE A 175 7.71 5.95 -0.41
N GLN A 176 7.57 7.17 -0.93
CA GLN A 176 8.67 8.13 -0.96
C GLN A 176 9.11 8.57 0.44
N ASP A 177 8.18 8.74 1.38
CA ASP A 177 8.49 9.13 2.76
C ASP A 177 9.28 8.05 3.49
N GLU A 178 8.91 6.78 3.32
CA GLU A 178 9.63 5.65 3.91
C GLU A 178 11.01 5.48 3.29
N ILE A 179 11.14 5.65 1.98
CA ILE A 179 12.44 5.68 1.28
C ILE A 179 13.34 6.78 1.85
N LYS A 180 12.82 8.01 2.01
CA LYS A 180 13.57 9.12 2.61
C LYS A 180 14.03 8.78 4.03
N ARG A 181 13.13 8.24 4.85
CA ARG A 181 13.40 7.95 6.26
C ARG A 181 14.43 6.84 6.45
N ASN A 182 14.33 5.78 5.67
CA ASN A 182 15.09 4.55 5.93
C ASN A 182 16.39 4.48 5.13
N LEU A 183 16.44 5.04 3.91
CA LEU A 183 17.62 4.96 3.05
C LEU A 183 18.48 6.22 3.11
N GLU A 184 17.90 7.35 3.51
CA GLU A 184 18.52 8.68 3.54
C GLU A 184 19.24 9.05 2.22
N ASN A 185 18.86 8.43 1.11
CA ASN A 185 19.54 8.58 -0.19
C ASN A 185 18.99 9.76 -1.01
N THR A 186 17.90 10.38 -0.56
CA THR A 186 17.15 11.37 -1.31
C THR A 186 16.41 12.33 -0.38
N THR A 187 16.20 13.56 -0.84
CA THR A 187 15.29 14.53 -0.23
C THR A 187 14.06 14.78 -1.12
N ARG A 188 13.93 14.03 -2.22
CA ARG A 188 12.88 14.22 -3.22
C ARG A 188 11.50 13.85 -2.66
N VAL A 189 10.49 14.53 -3.20
CA VAL A 189 9.08 14.21 -2.97
C VAL A 189 8.50 13.41 -4.13
N ALA A 190 7.37 12.74 -3.89
CA ALA A 190 6.66 12.02 -4.94
C ALA A 190 6.24 13.00 -6.04
N ALA A 191 6.44 12.60 -7.30
CA ALA A 191 6.23 13.48 -8.44
C ALA A 191 5.28 12.88 -9.48
N THR A 192 4.67 13.76 -10.28
CA THR A 192 3.80 13.32 -11.37
C THR A 192 4.60 12.92 -12.61
N VAL A 193 4.15 11.90 -13.33
CA VAL A 193 4.65 11.53 -14.65
C VAL A 193 3.50 11.06 -15.54
N LYS A 194 3.49 11.46 -16.82
CA LYS A 194 2.38 11.21 -17.76
C LYS A 194 2.71 10.22 -18.86
N ASP A 195 3.99 10.07 -19.19
CA ASP A 195 4.43 9.34 -20.39
C ASP A 195 4.85 7.89 -20.13
N VAL A 196 4.76 7.42 -18.87
CA VAL A 196 5.02 6.02 -18.52
C VAL A 196 3.79 5.18 -18.85
N TYR A 197 3.94 4.25 -19.79
CA TYR A 197 2.83 3.43 -20.29
C TYR A 197 2.09 2.63 -19.21
N VAL A 198 2.82 1.96 -18.30
CA VAL A 198 2.21 1.16 -17.22
C VAL A 198 1.34 2.02 -16.33
N LEU A 199 1.86 3.17 -15.88
CA LEU A 199 1.10 4.13 -15.06
C LEU A 199 -0.11 4.70 -15.79
N LYS A 200 0.01 4.95 -17.09
CA LYS A 200 -1.07 5.49 -17.92
C LYS A 200 -2.17 4.47 -18.21
N ALA A 201 -1.84 3.20 -18.40
CA ALA A 201 -2.78 2.16 -18.84
C ALA A 201 -3.53 1.48 -17.67
N ILE A 202 -2.99 1.58 -16.45
CA ILE A 202 -3.66 1.14 -15.23
C ILE A 202 -4.56 2.27 -14.72
N GLU A 203 -5.86 2.03 -14.79
CA GLU A 203 -6.91 2.97 -14.41
C GLU A 203 -7.69 2.38 -13.24
N ASN A 204 -8.23 3.24 -12.36
CA ASN A 204 -9.05 2.86 -11.22
C ASN A 204 -8.35 1.95 -10.18
N ILE A 205 -7.03 1.83 -10.23
CA ILE A 205 -6.22 1.09 -9.27
C ILE A 205 -5.06 1.99 -8.79
N PRO A 206 -4.86 2.16 -7.47
CA PRO A 206 -3.72 2.89 -6.93
C PRO A 206 -2.40 2.33 -7.46
N THR A 207 -1.61 3.16 -8.14
CA THR A 207 -0.40 2.74 -8.85
C THR A 207 0.73 3.73 -8.62
N ALA A 208 1.90 3.22 -8.25
CA ALA A 208 3.14 3.98 -8.12
C ALA A 208 4.28 3.31 -8.90
N LEU A 209 5.18 4.13 -9.47
CA LEU A 209 6.45 3.67 -10.04
C LEU A 209 7.57 4.20 -9.17
N VAL A 210 8.46 3.32 -8.71
CA VAL A 210 9.58 3.68 -7.84
C VAL A 210 10.86 3.58 -8.64
N GLU A 211 11.49 4.72 -8.91
CA GLU A 211 12.86 4.78 -9.40
C GLU A 211 13.78 4.76 -8.16
N VAL A 212 14.38 3.62 -7.84
CA VAL A 212 15.02 3.41 -6.52
C VAL A 212 16.44 4.02 -6.40
N GLY A 213 16.98 4.56 -7.48
CA GLY A 213 18.28 5.23 -7.55
C GLY A 213 18.75 5.42 -8.99
N PHE A 214 19.90 6.06 -9.20
CA PHE A 214 20.48 6.31 -10.51
C PHE A 214 21.56 5.29 -10.86
N LEU A 215 21.26 4.39 -11.80
CA LEU A 215 22.22 3.41 -12.31
C LEU A 215 23.39 4.06 -13.07
N SER A 216 23.19 5.28 -13.58
CA SER A 216 24.25 6.08 -14.21
C SER A 216 25.27 6.64 -13.21
N ASN A 217 24.94 6.67 -11.91
CA ASN A 217 25.84 7.10 -10.85
C ASN A 217 26.68 5.90 -10.36
N PRO A 218 28.02 5.94 -10.46
CA PRO A 218 28.87 4.84 -10.05
C PRO A 218 28.69 4.40 -8.59
N GLY A 219 28.54 5.37 -7.67
CA GLY A 219 28.37 5.08 -6.24
C GLY A 219 27.01 4.42 -5.96
N GLU A 220 25.94 4.89 -6.61
CA GLU A 220 24.64 4.24 -6.47
C GLU A 220 24.58 2.89 -7.16
N SER A 221 25.18 2.72 -8.34
CA SER A 221 25.20 1.43 -9.02
C SER A 221 25.85 0.32 -8.19
N GLN A 222 26.92 0.64 -7.45
CA GLN A 222 27.58 -0.30 -6.53
C GLN A 222 26.69 -0.61 -5.32
N ARG A 223 26.07 0.42 -4.73
CA ARG A 223 25.12 0.24 -3.63
C ARG A 223 23.90 -0.58 -4.05
N LEU A 224 23.34 -0.32 -5.22
CA LEU A 224 22.18 -1.04 -5.76
C LEU A 224 22.50 -2.50 -6.06
N ALA A 225 23.76 -2.84 -6.34
CA ALA A 225 24.21 -4.22 -6.48
C ALA A 225 24.39 -4.94 -5.12
N ASP A 226 24.44 -4.21 -4.01
CA ASP A 226 24.54 -4.79 -2.67
C ASP A 226 23.19 -5.39 -2.23
N THR A 227 23.24 -6.63 -1.74
CA THR A 227 22.04 -7.40 -1.39
C THR A 227 21.33 -6.84 -0.16
N GLU A 228 22.06 -6.33 0.83
CA GLU A 228 21.45 -5.76 2.02
C GLU A 228 20.79 -4.42 1.69
N TYR A 229 21.40 -3.61 0.83
CA TYR A 229 20.77 -2.39 0.34
C TYR A 229 19.49 -2.68 -0.48
N GLN A 230 19.48 -3.72 -1.33
CA GLN A 230 18.27 -4.14 -2.03
C GLN A 230 17.13 -4.52 -1.07
N ARG A 231 17.44 -5.21 0.04
CA ARG A 231 16.48 -5.53 1.10
C ARG A 231 15.96 -4.29 1.80
N GLN A 232 16.83 -3.33 2.11
CA GLN A 232 16.43 -2.04 2.70
C GLN A 232 15.51 -1.25 1.78
N VAL A 233 15.78 -1.23 0.47
CA VAL A 233 14.89 -0.61 -0.53
C VAL A 233 13.53 -1.30 -0.52
N ALA A 234 13.50 -2.62 -0.62
CA ALA A 234 12.25 -3.39 -0.60
C ALA A 234 11.47 -3.18 0.72
N ALA A 235 12.14 -3.14 1.86
CA ALA A 235 11.54 -2.88 3.17
C ALA A 235 10.92 -1.47 3.24
N SER A 236 11.60 -0.47 2.68
CA SER A 236 11.10 0.90 2.63
C SER A 236 9.83 1.02 1.77
N ILE A 237 9.81 0.35 0.62
CA ILE A 237 8.61 0.29 -0.23
C ILE A 237 7.48 -0.45 0.50
N TYR A 238 7.79 -1.57 1.15
CA TYR A 238 6.84 -2.35 1.94
C TYR A 238 6.19 -1.54 3.06
N GLU A 239 6.97 -0.80 3.84
CA GLU A 239 6.45 0.08 4.90
C GLU A 239 5.54 1.17 4.32
N GLY A 240 5.86 1.70 3.14
CA GLY A 240 5.01 2.69 2.46
C GLY A 240 3.66 2.10 2.04
N VAL A 241 3.68 0.86 1.56
CA VAL A 241 2.46 0.11 1.23
C VAL A 241 1.65 -0.20 2.49
N LEU A 242 2.28 -0.57 3.60
CA LEU A 242 1.58 -0.78 4.87
C LEU A 242 0.86 0.49 5.34
N ARG A 243 1.55 1.64 5.32
CA ARG A 243 0.96 2.94 5.70
C ARG A 243 -0.24 3.26 4.83
N TYR A 244 -0.13 3.11 3.52
CA TYR A 244 -1.25 3.28 2.60
C TYR A 244 -2.42 2.34 2.92
N MET A 245 -2.16 1.04 3.08
CA MET A 245 -3.20 0.01 3.32
C MET A 245 -3.87 0.14 4.68
N SER A 246 -3.19 0.72 5.67
CA SER A 246 -3.77 1.01 6.98
C SER A 246 -4.81 2.14 6.95
N GLY A 247 -4.91 2.88 5.84
CA GLY A 247 -5.77 4.05 5.71
C GLY A 247 -5.20 5.29 6.41
N GLU A 248 -3.89 5.33 6.65
CA GLU A 248 -3.21 6.52 7.14
C GLU A 248 -3.48 7.69 6.18
N LYS A 249 -3.73 8.87 6.75
CA LYS A 249 -3.95 10.09 5.97
C LYS A 249 -2.65 10.87 5.89
N LEU A 250 -2.35 11.43 4.72
CA LEU A 250 -1.23 12.36 4.56
C LEU A 250 -1.36 13.50 5.56
N SER A 251 -0.26 13.85 6.23
CA SER A 251 -0.22 15.01 7.11
C SER A 251 -0.44 16.30 6.30
N GLY A 252 -1.17 17.26 6.88
CA GLY A 252 -1.63 18.47 6.17
C GLY A 252 -0.51 19.34 5.56
N SER A 253 0.73 19.22 6.03
CA SER A 253 1.89 19.92 5.47
C SER A 253 2.26 19.45 4.05
N VAL A 254 2.07 18.15 3.74
CA VAL A 254 2.45 17.57 2.45
C VAL A 254 1.47 17.96 1.32
N LEU A 255 0.25 18.38 1.69
CA LEU A 255 -0.74 18.89 0.74
C LEU A 255 -0.48 20.36 0.33
N GLN A 256 0.35 21.09 1.09
CA GLN A 256 0.54 22.53 0.94
C GLN A 256 1.70 22.92 0.00
N ASP A 257 2.67 22.02 -0.18
CA ASP A 257 3.86 22.25 -1.03
C ASP A 257 3.54 22.37 -2.54
N GLU A 258 2.30 22.08 -2.97
CA GLU A 258 1.85 22.22 -4.36
C GLU A 258 1.14 23.55 -4.68
N VAL A 259 0.63 24.28 -3.68
CA VAL A 259 -0.04 25.58 -3.94
C VAL A 259 0.99 26.65 -4.31
N THR A 260 2.22 26.51 -3.83
CA THR A 260 3.30 27.49 -4.01
C THR A 260 4.16 27.23 -5.26
N MET A 261 3.94 26.12 -5.97
CA MET A 261 4.75 25.68 -7.12
C MET A 261 3.97 25.68 -8.46
N LYS A 262 2.80 26.31 -8.49
CA LYS A 262 2.04 26.60 -9.72
C LYS A 262 2.32 28.00 -10.24
#